data_AF-A0AAX4L3B3-F1
#
_entry.id   AF-A0AAX4L3B3-F1
#
_cell.length_a   1.000
_cell.length_b   1.000
_cell.length_c   1.000
_cell.angle_alpha   90.00
_cell.angle_beta   90.00
_cell.angle_gamma   90.00
#
_symmetry.space_group_name_H-M   'P 1'
#
loop_
_entity.id
_entity.type
_entity.pdbx_description
1 polymer ?
#
loop_
_entity_poly.entity_id
_entity_poly.type
_entity_poly.pdbx_seq_one_letter_code
_entity_poly.pdbx_strand_id
1 'polypeptide(L)'
;MITLDKNNGNNYIPWISALLLLFSYSIASGLYVTIERITYYPVFDSKLISIFLTILSSSLMVIYNYKRYFYLVPLSLLSFIWPSITPFILSVFILYELRKINSAVAIILIIVNSSMISWVFLRLLLGINSYFSLPLIILEAGVPTIIPVIWFSGILFSLFYKKDSNKAQLRVSPLAPFIMVLLISLIPYLPSINPYKVPETVDFRYYYSWLLTPTFSGWFFYSRPLYLLILYVFSLVFKPYYVAYYEFVFLSVFYIYSAYKLTSAIDRSIASLSALLASVSPMLMTFLYSGLEANLFSISLMFLSLSYFMRRERLSLAILFSLAAMFSHIYAWAQLSSAVIGYYLFKFLLYRAKPSRYEIVYLSSSIPFMIAGLYLILSGVFPVPINLMNYNQLIYQIAVVSWGSNNALLYFLLSAYGNRYVKEGLLKFIYFISVLGIILLAPATNLIIDLPLFIPVAYAIRNISRKDVSVLLVLTLVLWAIYMSINSVPKIY
;
A
#
# COMPACT_ATOMS: atom_id res chain seq x y z
N MET A 1 -31.43 41.79 3.06
CA MET A 1 -31.19 40.52 3.77
C MET A 1 -31.57 39.39 2.80
N ILE A 2 -30.61 38.91 2.01
CA ILE A 2 -30.86 37.92 0.96
C ILE A 2 -30.94 36.55 1.65
N THR A 3 -32.15 36.03 1.81
CA THR A 3 -32.37 34.65 2.25
C THR A 3 -31.98 33.71 1.12
N LEU A 4 -30.70 33.31 1.12
CA LEU A 4 -30.22 32.19 0.33
C LEU A 4 -31.01 30.95 0.72
N ASP A 5 -31.64 30.36 -0.29
CA ASP A 5 -32.54 29.23 -0.17
C ASP A 5 -31.85 28.04 0.51
N LYS A 6 -32.33 27.69 1.70
CA LYS A 6 -31.60 26.91 2.72
C LYS A 6 -31.36 25.45 2.36
N ASN A 7 -31.95 24.95 1.29
CA ASN A 7 -32.03 23.50 1.06
C ASN A 7 -31.16 22.96 -0.09
N ASN A 8 -30.70 23.78 -1.05
CA ASN A 8 -30.01 23.22 -2.23
C ASN A 8 -28.64 23.84 -2.57
N GLY A 9 -28.34 25.09 -2.18
CA GLY A 9 -27.11 25.79 -2.61
C GLY A 9 -25.84 25.51 -1.80
N ASN A 10 -25.95 25.34 -0.47
CA ASN A 10 -24.79 25.28 0.44
C ASN A 10 -24.20 23.88 0.67
N ASN A 11 -24.74 22.88 -0.02
CA ASN A 11 -24.37 21.48 0.17
C ASN A 11 -22.93 21.17 -0.34
N TYR A 12 -22.36 22.00 -1.21
CA TYR A 12 -20.99 21.77 -1.72
C TYR A 12 -19.89 22.32 -0.82
N ILE A 13 -20.23 23.22 0.13
CA ILE A 13 -19.24 23.96 0.93
C ILE A 13 -18.34 23.02 1.75
N PRO A 14 -18.85 22.01 2.48
CA PRO A 14 -18.00 21.08 3.20
C PRO A 14 -16.99 20.34 2.31
N TRP A 15 -17.36 20.01 1.08
CA TRP A 15 -16.49 19.34 0.11
C TRP A 15 -15.38 20.25 -0.41
N ILE A 16 -15.74 21.48 -0.77
CA ILE A 16 -14.76 22.50 -1.19
C ILE A 16 -13.79 22.76 -0.04
N SER A 17 -14.28 22.93 1.18
CA SER A 17 -13.45 23.11 2.36
C SER A 17 -12.54 21.90 2.62
N ALA A 18 -13.02 20.68 2.45
CA ALA A 18 -12.19 19.47 2.59
C ALA A 18 -11.08 19.40 1.53
N LEU A 19 -11.38 19.73 0.27
CA LEU A 19 -10.40 19.82 -0.80
C LEU A 19 -9.35 20.88 -0.51
N LEU A 20 -9.77 22.07 -0.06
CA LEU A 20 -8.86 23.16 0.31
C LEU A 20 -7.94 22.76 1.47
N LEU A 21 -8.42 22.00 2.46
CA LEU A 21 -7.55 21.49 3.53
C LEU A 21 -6.58 20.43 3.04
N LEU A 22 -7.00 19.55 2.13
CA LEU A 22 -6.11 18.56 1.52
C LEU A 22 -5.01 19.26 0.71
N PHE A 23 -5.38 20.26 -0.09
CA PHE A 23 -4.44 21.08 -0.85
C PHE A 23 -3.50 21.88 0.04
N SER A 24 -4.06 22.52 1.07
CA SER A 24 -3.32 23.27 2.09
C SER A 24 -2.28 22.40 2.78
N TYR A 25 -2.70 21.20 3.18
CA TYR A 25 -1.83 20.20 3.79
C TYR A 25 -0.68 19.83 2.84
N SER A 26 -1.00 19.43 1.61
CA SER A 26 -0.01 19.02 0.61
C SER A 26 1.00 20.13 0.27
N ILE A 27 0.56 21.39 0.21
CA ILE A 27 1.45 22.53 -0.07
C ILE A 27 2.32 22.87 1.15
N ALA A 28 1.81 22.74 2.38
CA ALA A 28 2.62 23.00 3.59
C ALA A 28 3.70 21.95 3.85
N SER A 29 3.46 20.70 3.43
CA SER A 29 4.45 19.64 3.50
C SER A 29 5.38 19.59 2.28
N GLY A 30 5.04 20.34 1.24
CA GLY A 30 5.55 20.14 -0.11
C GLY A 30 4.95 18.91 -0.80
N LEU A 31 4.86 18.98 -2.13
CA LEU A 31 4.43 17.88 -2.97
C LEU A 31 5.62 17.01 -3.34
N TYR A 32 5.49 15.73 -3.03
CA TYR A 32 6.43 14.68 -3.41
C TYR A 32 6.01 14.17 -4.78
N VAL A 33 6.68 14.62 -5.82
CA VAL A 33 6.31 14.24 -7.19
C VAL A 33 7.33 13.26 -7.72
N THR A 34 6.88 12.07 -8.11
CA THR A 34 7.71 11.10 -8.82
C THR A 34 7.47 11.25 -10.31
N ILE A 35 8.52 11.62 -11.04
CA ILE A 35 8.53 11.70 -12.50
C ILE A 35 9.76 10.93 -12.96
N GLU A 36 9.56 9.93 -13.83
CA GLU A 36 10.68 9.20 -14.46
C GLU A 36 11.68 8.64 -13.44
N ARG A 37 11.14 8.02 -12.38
CA ARG A 37 11.84 7.59 -11.15
C ARG A 37 12.47 8.66 -10.28
N ILE A 38 12.61 9.89 -10.71
CA ILE A 38 13.09 10.93 -9.81
C ILE A 38 11.93 11.36 -8.92
N THR A 39 11.99 11.03 -7.64
CA THR A 39 11.10 11.63 -6.66
C THR A 39 11.71 12.96 -6.24
N TYR A 40 11.04 14.04 -6.63
CA TYR A 40 11.44 15.39 -6.27
C TYR A 40 10.93 15.70 -4.86
N TYR A 41 11.85 16.06 -3.99
CA TYR A 41 11.62 16.36 -2.58
C TYR A 41 11.83 17.84 -2.29
N PRO A 42 10.99 18.40 -1.42
CA PRO A 42 9.62 18.81 -1.71
C PRO A 42 9.53 19.83 -2.87
N VAL A 43 8.66 19.59 -3.86
CA VAL A 43 8.33 20.58 -4.90
C VAL A 43 7.08 21.36 -4.49
N PHE A 44 7.01 22.65 -4.82
CA PHE A 44 5.85 23.51 -4.51
C PHE A 44 5.52 23.65 -3.01
N ASP A 45 6.52 23.78 -2.13
CA ASP A 45 6.30 24.17 -0.73
C ASP A 45 5.97 25.67 -0.63
N SER A 46 4.78 25.98 -0.09
CA SER A 46 4.42 27.35 0.27
C SER A 46 3.55 27.40 1.52
N LYS A 47 4.21 27.61 2.66
CA LYS A 47 3.55 27.82 3.95
C LYS A 47 2.50 28.93 3.91
N LEU A 48 2.75 30.02 3.18
CA LEU A 48 1.81 31.14 3.03
C LEU A 48 0.52 30.71 2.31
N ILE A 49 0.63 29.99 1.20
CA ILE A 49 -0.54 29.49 0.46
C ILE A 49 -1.29 28.47 1.32
N SER A 50 -0.58 27.60 2.04
CA SER A 50 -1.21 26.66 2.96
C SER A 50 -2.03 27.35 4.07
N ILE A 51 -1.46 28.36 4.72
CA ILE A 51 -2.15 29.16 5.76
C ILE A 51 -3.41 29.80 5.17
N PHE A 52 -3.28 30.43 4.00
CA PHE A 52 -4.41 31.06 3.31
C PHE A 52 -5.54 30.05 3.01
N LEU A 53 -5.20 28.89 2.43
CA LEU A 53 -6.17 27.84 2.12
C LEU A 53 -6.83 27.25 3.40
N THR A 54 -6.08 27.16 4.51
CA THR A 54 -6.61 26.69 5.81
C THR A 54 -7.66 27.65 6.36
N ILE A 55 -7.35 28.94 6.35
CA ILE A 55 -8.25 30.00 6.83
C ILE A 55 -9.47 30.05 5.92
N LEU A 56 -9.28 30.05 4.61
CA LEU A 56 -10.36 30.06 3.62
C LEU A 56 -11.32 28.87 3.81
N SER A 57 -10.77 27.66 3.99
CA SER A 57 -11.57 26.47 4.26
C SER A 57 -12.42 26.60 5.53
N SER A 58 -11.83 27.14 6.60
CA SER A 58 -12.49 27.34 7.88
C SER A 58 -13.57 28.42 7.80
N SER A 59 -13.30 29.52 7.11
CA SER A 59 -14.27 30.59 6.83
C SER A 59 -15.47 30.06 6.03
N LEU A 60 -15.22 29.21 5.01
CA LEU A 60 -16.27 28.54 4.26
C LEU A 60 -17.15 27.66 5.16
N MET A 61 -16.56 26.90 6.10
CA MET A 61 -17.34 26.10 7.06
C MET A 61 -18.18 26.96 8.02
N VAL A 62 -17.70 28.15 8.40
CA VAL A 62 -18.49 29.12 9.17
C VAL A 62 -19.66 29.66 8.36
N ILE A 63 -19.46 29.96 7.06
CA ILE A 63 -20.54 30.36 6.15
C ILE A 63 -21.58 29.23 6.02
N TYR A 64 -21.13 27.98 5.95
CA TYR A 64 -22.00 26.82 5.88
C TYR A 64 -22.88 26.66 7.13
N ASN A 65 -22.29 26.76 8.33
CA ASN A 65 -23.04 26.70 9.59
C ASN A 65 -22.32 27.41 10.74
N TYR A 66 -22.58 28.71 10.87
CA TYR A 66 -21.89 29.57 11.84
C TYR A 66 -22.03 29.07 13.28
N LYS A 67 -23.23 28.61 13.69
CA LYS A 67 -23.50 28.17 15.07
C LYS A 67 -22.61 27.00 15.48
N ARG A 68 -22.32 26.12 14.51
CA ARG A 68 -21.57 24.90 14.77
C ARG A 68 -20.07 25.06 14.55
N TYR A 69 -19.64 25.95 13.64
CA TYR A 69 -18.26 25.97 13.17
C TYR A 69 -17.51 27.27 13.43
N PHE A 70 -18.08 28.24 14.17
CA PHE A 70 -17.41 29.53 14.43
C PHE A 70 -15.98 29.38 14.99
N TYR A 71 -15.73 28.34 15.79
CA TYR A 71 -14.43 28.06 16.38
C TYR A 71 -13.36 27.60 15.37
N LEU A 72 -13.73 27.18 14.16
CA LEU A 72 -12.75 26.73 13.16
C LEU A 72 -11.85 27.87 12.69
N VAL A 73 -12.35 29.11 12.61
CA VAL A 73 -11.54 30.27 12.19
C VAL A 73 -10.41 30.56 13.19
N PRO A 74 -10.65 30.75 14.50
CA PRO A 74 -9.55 30.91 15.45
C PRO A 74 -8.65 29.67 15.52
N LEU A 75 -9.21 28.46 15.38
CA LEU A 75 -8.40 27.23 15.34
C LEU A 75 -7.50 27.17 14.08
N SER A 76 -7.94 27.73 12.96
CA SER A 76 -7.15 27.82 11.72
C SER A 76 -5.93 28.73 11.83
N LEU A 77 -5.91 29.66 12.78
CA LEU A 77 -4.75 30.51 13.05
C LEU A 77 -3.56 29.72 13.63
N LEU A 78 -3.78 28.50 14.14
CA LEU A 78 -2.68 27.60 14.48
C LEU A 78 -1.82 27.25 13.26
N SER A 79 -2.32 27.43 12.03
CA SER A 79 -1.55 27.19 10.80
C SER A 79 -0.37 28.14 10.65
N PHE A 80 -0.36 29.30 11.32
CA PHE A 80 0.82 30.17 11.38
C PHE A 80 1.99 29.52 12.14
N ILE A 81 1.71 28.61 13.06
CA ILE A 81 2.70 27.89 13.87
C ILE A 81 2.97 26.51 13.28
N TRP A 82 1.91 25.77 12.92
CA TRP A 82 1.99 24.39 12.41
C TRP A 82 1.23 24.22 11.08
N PRO A 83 1.74 24.79 9.97
CA PRO A 83 1.03 24.84 8.69
C PRO A 83 0.73 23.45 8.10
N SER A 84 1.51 22.41 8.43
CA SER A 84 1.28 21.04 7.98
C SER A 84 0.35 20.23 8.89
N ILE A 85 0.17 20.61 10.16
CA ILE A 85 -0.63 19.85 11.13
C ILE A 85 -2.04 20.42 11.25
N THR A 86 -2.18 21.74 11.25
CA THR A 86 -3.47 22.41 11.42
C THR A 86 -4.51 22.00 10.37
N PRO A 87 -4.18 21.89 9.06
CA PRO A 87 -5.17 21.44 8.07
C PRO A 87 -5.68 20.02 8.35
N PHE A 88 -4.80 19.13 8.82
CA PHE A 88 -5.17 17.77 9.20
C PHE A 88 -6.13 17.75 10.40
N ILE A 89 -5.85 18.52 11.46
CA ILE A 89 -6.74 18.64 12.63
C ILE A 89 -8.11 19.17 12.21
N LEU A 90 -8.15 20.22 11.40
CA LEU A 90 -9.40 20.83 10.94
C LEU A 90 -10.22 19.88 10.07
N SER A 91 -9.56 19.02 9.28
CA SER A 91 -10.24 18.07 8.39
C SER A 91 -11.18 17.14 9.16
N VAL A 92 -10.87 16.79 10.42
CA VAL A 92 -11.71 15.93 11.27
C VAL A 92 -13.14 16.49 11.42
N PHE A 93 -13.26 17.81 11.62
CA PHE A 93 -14.55 18.49 11.78
C PHE A 93 -15.33 18.58 10.48
N ILE A 94 -14.63 18.75 9.36
CA ILE A 94 -15.23 18.83 8.02
C ILE A 94 -15.71 17.46 7.55
N LEU A 95 -14.90 16.41 7.77
CA LEU A 95 -15.23 15.02 7.48
C LEU A 95 -16.53 14.57 8.15
N TYR A 96 -16.90 15.16 9.29
CA TYR A 96 -18.19 14.91 9.94
C TYR A 96 -19.39 15.35 9.07
N GLU A 97 -19.31 16.49 8.38
CA GLU A 97 -20.40 17.00 7.52
C GLU A 97 -20.45 16.31 6.16
N LEU A 98 -19.31 15.82 5.66
CA LEU A 98 -19.25 15.04 4.42
C LEU A 98 -20.10 13.76 4.47
N ARG A 99 -20.52 13.32 5.66
CA ARG A 99 -21.44 12.18 5.85
C ARG A 99 -22.78 12.37 5.14
N LYS A 100 -23.19 13.61 4.84
CA LYS A 100 -24.54 13.92 4.33
C LYS A 100 -24.64 13.96 2.80
N ILE A 101 -23.53 14.06 2.06
CA ILE A 101 -23.57 14.43 0.64
C ILE A 101 -22.64 13.52 -0.16
N ASN A 102 -23.25 12.55 -0.84
CA ASN A 102 -22.58 11.44 -1.52
C ASN A 102 -22.33 11.71 -3.02
N SER A 103 -22.80 12.83 -3.58
CA SER A 103 -22.69 13.19 -5.00
C SER A 103 -21.40 13.93 -5.35
N ALA A 104 -20.88 14.77 -4.45
CA ALA A 104 -19.66 15.53 -4.70
C ALA A 104 -18.42 14.63 -4.80
N VAL A 105 -18.32 13.55 -4.00
CA VAL A 105 -17.27 12.53 -4.16
C VAL A 105 -17.23 12.00 -5.59
N ALA A 106 -18.40 11.62 -6.12
CA ALA A 106 -18.49 11.07 -7.45
C ALA A 106 -18.02 12.09 -8.50
N ILE A 107 -18.40 13.36 -8.38
CA ILE A 107 -17.97 14.43 -9.28
C ILE A 107 -16.45 14.63 -9.23
N ILE A 108 -15.86 14.71 -8.03
CA ILE A 108 -14.40 14.86 -7.86
C ILE A 108 -13.67 13.68 -8.51
N LEU A 109 -14.11 12.45 -8.24
CA LEU A 109 -13.51 11.26 -8.83
C LEU A 109 -13.68 11.20 -10.34
N ILE A 110 -14.82 11.66 -10.90
CA ILE A 110 -15.01 11.78 -12.35
C ILE A 110 -13.98 12.75 -12.94
N ILE A 111 -13.82 13.94 -12.35
CA ILE A 111 -12.84 14.94 -12.83
C ILE A 111 -11.43 14.37 -12.79
N VAL A 112 -11.02 13.75 -11.67
CA VAL A 112 -9.71 13.13 -11.51
C VAL A 112 -9.50 12.02 -12.55
N ASN A 113 -10.45 11.10 -12.69
CA ASN A 113 -10.35 9.98 -13.62
C ASN A 113 -10.33 10.45 -15.08
N SER A 114 -11.18 11.39 -15.48
CA SER A 114 -11.22 11.92 -16.85
C SER A 114 -9.94 12.67 -17.21
N SER A 115 -9.41 13.48 -16.30
CA SER A 115 -8.12 14.15 -16.47
C SER A 115 -7.01 13.11 -16.65
N MET A 116 -7.00 12.08 -15.81
CA MET A 116 -5.96 11.06 -15.86
C MET A 116 -6.05 10.17 -17.11
N ILE A 117 -7.24 9.77 -17.55
CA ILE A 117 -7.42 9.04 -18.81
C ILE A 117 -6.87 9.86 -19.98
N SER A 118 -7.13 11.17 -19.98
CA SER A 118 -6.59 12.09 -21.00
C SER A 118 -5.06 12.12 -20.94
N TRP A 119 -4.46 12.17 -19.75
CA TRP A 119 -3.01 12.08 -19.58
C TRP A 119 -2.45 10.76 -20.12
N VAL A 120 -3.05 9.61 -19.77
CA VAL A 120 -2.61 8.28 -20.24
C VAL A 120 -2.64 8.21 -21.75
N PHE A 121 -3.73 8.66 -22.37
CA PHE A 121 -3.89 8.66 -23.83
C PHE A 121 -2.80 9.49 -24.52
N LEU A 122 -2.60 10.74 -24.07
CA LEU A 122 -1.56 11.63 -24.61
C LEU A 122 -0.16 11.06 -24.40
N ARG A 123 0.10 10.46 -23.23
CA ARG A 123 1.41 9.89 -22.92
C ARG A 123 1.71 8.65 -23.74
N LEU A 124 0.78 7.70 -23.85
CA LEU A 124 0.99 6.44 -24.56
C LEU A 124 1.01 6.62 -26.09
N LEU A 125 0.17 7.50 -26.64
CA LEU A 125 0.06 7.67 -28.09
C LEU A 125 0.98 8.74 -28.66
N LEU A 126 1.17 9.85 -27.93
CA LEU A 126 1.90 11.01 -28.43
C LEU A 126 3.23 11.25 -27.68
N GLY A 127 3.52 10.47 -26.62
CA GLY A 127 4.70 10.68 -25.79
C GLY A 127 4.66 11.95 -24.93
N ILE A 128 3.57 12.73 -24.98
CA ILE A 128 3.46 14.05 -24.35
C ILE A 128 3.29 13.89 -22.84
N ASN A 129 4.14 14.55 -22.06
CA ASN A 129 3.94 14.69 -20.63
C ASN A 129 3.16 15.98 -20.35
N SER A 130 1.89 15.85 -19.98
CA SER A 130 0.99 16.99 -19.73
C SER A 130 0.67 17.15 -18.23
N TYR A 131 0.11 18.29 -17.85
CA TYR A 131 -0.31 18.57 -16.47
C TYR A 131 -1.62 17.87 -16.06
N PHE A 132 -2.24 17.09 -16.95
CA PHE A 132 -3.49 16.38 -16.66
C PHE A 132 -3.36 15.26 -15.61
N SER A 133 -2.13 14.85 -15.24
CA SER A 133 -1.89 13.95 -14.10
C SER A 133 -1.97 14.66 -12.74
N LEU A 134 -1.85 16.00 -12.69
CA LEU A 134 -1.78 16.75 -11.42
C LEU A 134 -2.94 16.46 -10.46
N PRO A 135 -4.22 16.40 -10.89
CA PRO A 135 -5.32 16.12 -9.97
C PRO A 135 -5.16 14.77 -9.24
N LEU A 136 -4.69 13.74 -9.94
CA LEU A 136 -4.44 12.44 -9.34
C LEU A 136 -3.21 12.48 -8.42
N ILE A 137 -2.12 13.12 -8.86
CA ILE A 137 -0.90 13.27 -8.05
C ILE A 137 -1.24 13.96 -6.72
N ILE A 138 -2.06 15.01 -6.75
CA ILE A 138 -2.48 15.73 -5.54
C ILE A 138 -3.38 14.86 -4.66
N LEU A 139 -4.31 14.10 -5.25
CA LEU A 139 -5.18 13.19 -4.50
C LEU A 139 -4.39 12.09 -3.78
N GLU A 140 -3.36 11.57 -4.45
CA GLU A 140 -2.54 10.46 -3.96
C GLU A 140 -1.29 10.93 -3.19
N ALA A 141 -1.00 12.23 -3.20
CA ALA A 141 0.06 12.86 -2.42
C ALA A 141 -0.20 12.66 -0.92
N GLY A 142 0.36 11.58 -0.39
CA GLY A 142 0.52 11.38 1.04
C GLY A 142 1.82 12.01 1.49
N VAL A 143 1.85 12.62 2.67
CA VAL A 143 3.14 12.84 3.31
C VAL A 143 3.57 11.49 3.87
N PRO A 144 4.74 10.98 3.49
CA PRO A 144 5.38 9.80 4.10
C PRO A 144 5.13 9.62 5.60
N THR A 145 5.24 10.71 6.34
CA THR A 145 5.22 10.76 7.80
C THR A 145 3.84 10.51 8.40
N ILE A 146 2.76 10.71 7.63
CA ILE A 146 1.37 10.51 8.10
C ILE A 146 0.87 9.08 7.84
N ILE A 147 1.48 8.32 6.93
CA ILE A 147 1.05 6.94 6.63
C ILE A 147 1.02 6.05 7.89
N PRO A 148 2.06 6.04 8.75
CA PRO A 148 2.02 5.28 10.00
C PRO A 148 0.88 5.74 10.93
N VAL A 149 0.60 7.05 10.98
CA VAL A 149 -0.46 7.63 11.81
C VAL A 149 -1.85 7.22 11.31
N ILE A 150 -2.09 7.32 10.00
CA ILE A 150 -3.34 6.86 9.35
C ILE A 150 -3.59 5.40 9.71
N TRP A 151 -2.56 4.58 9.66
CA TRP A 151 -2.70 3.16 9.93
C TRP A 151 -2.88 2.82 11.39
N PHE A 152 -2.14 3.47 12.28
CA PHE A 152 -2.37 3.36 13.70
C PHE A 152 -3.82 3.74 14.03
N SER A 153 -4.34 4.81 13.40
CA SER A 153 -5.75 5.16 13.53
C SER A 153 -6.68 4.06 12.98
N GLY A 154 -6.36 3.43 11.85
CA GLY A 154 -7.12 2.31 11.27
C GLY A 154 -7.16 1.07 12.17
N ILE A 155 -6.06 0.79 12.87
CA ILE A 155 -6.00 -0.26 13.90
C ILE A 155 -6.91 0.10 15.08
N LEU A 156 -6.84 1.33 15.59
CA LEU A 156 -7.75 1.79 16.64
C LEU A 156 -9.21 1.72 16.19
N PHE A 157 -9.51 2.09 14.94
CA PHE A 157 -10.84 1.94 14.36
C PHE A 157 -11.28 0.49 14.24
N SER A 158 -10.35 -0.46 14.13
CA SER A 158 -10.69 -1.90 14.07
C SER A 158 -11.23 -2.47 15.38
N LEU A 159 -10.99 -1.78 16.50
CA LEU A 159 -11.59 -2.07 17.81
C LEU A 159 -13.10 -1.77 17.81
N PHE A 160 -13.52 -0.75 17.05
CA PHE A 160 -14.94 -0.39 16.88
C PHE A 160 -15.59 -1.23 15.78
N TYR A 161 -15.63 -2.55 16.00
CA TYR A 161 -16.15 -3.52 15.04
C TYR A 161 -17.54 -3.11 14.51
N LYS A 162 -17.69 -3.13 13.18
CA LYS A 162 -18.97 -2.89 12.52
C LYS A 162 -19.34 -4.10 11.69
N LYS A 163 -20.57 -4.60 11.88
CA LYS A 163 -21.11 -5.69 11.07
C LYS A 163 -21.08 -5.29 9.60
N ASP A 164 -20.53 -6.17 8.79
CA ASP A 164 -20.47 -6.03 7.33
C ASP A 164 -21.89 -5.77 6.80
N SER A 165 -22.05 -4.70 6.02
CA SER A 165 -23.37 -4.33 5.51
C SER A 165 -23.64 -5.10 4.22
N ASN A 166 -24.84 -5.67 4.05
CA ASN A 166 -25.28 -6.38 2.83
C ASN A 166 -25.47 -5.43 1.61
N LYS A 167 -24.66 -4.38 1.50
CA LYS A 167 -24.76 -3.36 0.45
C LYS A 167 -24.23 -3.87 -0.89
N ALA A 168 -24.57 -3.13 -1.94
CA ALA A 168 -24.34 -3.46 -3.34
C ALA A 168 -22.92 -3.98 -3.60
N GLN A 169 -22.80 -5.27 -3.88
CA GLN A 169 -21.53 -5.90 -4.19
C GLN A 169 -21.03 -5.47 -5.58
N LEU A 170 -19.83 -4.90 -5.62
CA LEU A 170 -19.08 -4.74 -6.87
C LEU A 170 -18.60 -6.14 -7.29
N ARG A 171 -19.19 -6.68 -8.36
CA ARG A 171 -18.78 -7.98 -8.91
C ARG A 171 -17.59 -7.75 -9.83
N VAL A 172 -16.44 -8.32 -9.47
CA VAL A 172 -15.23 -8.33 -10.28
C VAL A 172 -15.06 -9.72 -10.87
N SER A 173 -14.84 -9.80 -12.18
CA SER A 173 -14.52 -11.08 -12.83
C SER A 173 -13.23 -11.66 -12.24
N PRO A 174 -13.15 -12.97 -11.97
CA PRO A 174 -11.91 -13.61 -11.51
C PRO A 174 -10.72 -13.42 -12.46
N LEU A 175 -10.94 -13.12 -13.74
CA LEU A 175 -9.89 -12.86 -14.72
C LEU A 175 -9.37 -11.42 -14.69
N ALA A 176 -10.17 -10.46 -14.23
CA ALA A 176 -9.80 -9.04 -14.25
C ALA A 176 -8.50 -8.73 -13.47
N PRO A 177 -8.24 -9.32 -12.28
CA PRO A 177 -6.97 -9.13 -11.57
C PRO A 177 -5.74 -9.54 -12.38
N PHE A 178 -5.84 -10.66 -13.12
CA PHE A 178 -4.72 -11.19 -13.92
C PHE A 178 -4.47 -10.35 -15.17
N ILE A 179 -5.53 -9.88 -15.82
CA ILE A 179 -5.40 -8.95 -16.94
C ILE A 179 -4.75 -7.65 -16.44
N MET A 180 -5.22 -7.13 -15.31
CA MET A 180 -4.72 -5.87 -14.75
C MET A 180 -3.25 -5.96 -14.36
N VAL A 181 -2.84 -7.04 -13.68
CA VAL A 181 -1.44 -7.18 -13.27
C VAL A 181 -0.50 -7.39 -14.47
N LEU A 182 -0.95 -8.08 -15.52
CA LEU A 182 -0.18 -8.20 -16.75
C LEU A 182 -0.03 -6.84 -17.45
N LEU A 183 -1.09 -6.03 -17.52
CA LEU A 183 -1.00 -4.68 -18.07
C LEU A 183 0.02 -3.83 -17.29
N ILE A 184 -0.10 -3.81 -15.96
CA ILE A 184 0.78 -3.03 -15.08
C ILE A 184 2.23 -3.51 -15.14
N SER A 185 2.46 -4.82 -15.18
CA SER A 185 3.82 -5.38 -15.21
C SER A 185 4.47 -5.33 -16.59
N LEU A 186 3.71 -5.25 -17.70
CA LEU A 186 4.27 -5.24 -19.05
C LEU A 186 4.51 -3.82 -19.61
N ILE A 187 3.81 -2.80 -19.11
CA ILE A 187 3.98 -1.40 -19.53
C ILE A 187 5.46 -0.96 -19.55
N PRO A 188 6.28 -1.24 -18.52
CA PRO A 188 7.68 -0.80 -18.48
C PRO A 188 8.56 -1.45 -19.55
N TYR A 189 8.08 -2.53 -20.17
CA TYR A 189 8.76 -3.29 -21.21
C TYR A 189 8.32 -2.92 -22.63
N LEU A 190 7.34 -2.01 -22.76
CA LEU A 190 6.88 -1.53 -24.06
C LEU A 190 7.98 -0.70 -24.73
N PRO A 191 8.28 -0.90 -26.04
CA PRO A 191 9.29 -0.12 -26.75
C PRO A 191 9.05 1.40 -26.75
N SER A 192 7.79 1.84 -26.65
CA SER A 192 7.42 3.26 -26.55
C SER A 192 7.75 3.88 -25.19
N ILE A 193 7.89 3.06 -24.15
CA ILE A 193 8.21 3.50 -22.78
C ILE A 193 9.70 3.26 -22.47
N ASN A 194 10.23 2.10 -22.87
CA ASN A 194 11.62 1.69 -22.61
C ASN A 194 12.30 1.16 -23.89
N PRO A 195 12.61 2.06 -24.85
CA PRO A 195 13.19 1.65 -26.14
C PRO A 195 14.55 0.96 -25.99
N TYR A 196 15.31 1.32 -24.96
CA TYR A 196 16.65 0.80 -24.69
C TYR A 196 16.66 -0.48 -23.82
N LYS A 197 15.48 -0.97 -23.41
CA LYS A 197 15.33 -2.13 -22.51
C LYS A 197 16.21 -2.01 -21.26
N VAL A 198 16.25 -0.82 -20.68
CA VAL A 198 16.98 -0.56 -19.44
C VAL A 198 16.30 -1.36 -18.34
N PRO A 199 17.06 -2.14 -17.54
CA PRO A 199 16.49 -2.84 -16.41
C PRO A 199 15.75 -1.89 -15.49
N GLU A 200 14.54 -2.28 -15.17
CA GLU A 200 13.67 -1.52 -14.29
C GLU A 200 14.20 -1.63 -12.85
N THR A 201 14.56 -2.79 -12.37
CA THR A 201 14.78 -2.96 -10.94
C THR A 201 16.20 -2.62 -10.48
N VAL A 202 16.35 -2.00 -9.31
CA VAL A 202 17.68 -1.72 -8.72
C VAL A 202 18.44 -3.02 -8.44
N ASP A 203 17.70 -4.06 -8.06
CA ASP A 203 18.26 -5.38 -7.76
C ASP A 203 18.58 -6.23 -9.00
N PHE A 204 18.15 -5.83 -10.20
CA PHE A 204 18.48 -6.53 -11.46
C PHE A 204 19.96 -6.86 -11.53
N ARG A 205 20.83 -5.90 -11.19
CA ARG A 205 22.29 -6.08 -11.26
C ARG A 205 22.77 -7.22 -10.37
N TYR A 206 22.19 -7.40 -9.18
CA TYR A 206 22.60 -8.44 -8.25
C TYR A 206 22.16 -9.81 -8.78
N TYR A 207 20.90 -9.94 -9.19
CA TYR A 207 20.39 -11.19 -9.77
C TYR A 207 21.13 -11.56 -11.07
N TYR A 208 21.29 -10.61 -11.99
CA TYR A 208 22.01 -10.85 -13.23
C TYR A 208 23.47 -11.24 -12.99
N SER A 209 24.20 -10.52 -12.13
CA SER A 209 25.58 -10.84 -11.78
C SER A 209 25.73 -12.24 -11.17
N TRP A 210 24.83 -12.62 -10.26
CA TRP A 210 24.86 -13.93 -9.62
C TRP A 210 24.51 -15.04 -10.62
N LEU A 211 23.58 -14.81 -11.55
CA LEU A 211 23.26 -15.79 -12.60
C LEU A 211 24.40 -15.98 -13.62
N LEU A 212 25.21 -14.95 -13.87
CA LEU A 212 26.42 -15.06 -14.70
C LEU A 212 27.51 -15.87 -13.99
N THR A 213 27.69 -15.66 -12.69
CA THR A 213 28.72 -16.32 -11.88
C THR A 213 28.14 -16.79 -10.54
N PRO A 214 27.44 -17.93 -10.50
CA PRO A 214 26.78 -18.40 -9.30
C PRO A 214 27.76 -18.72 -8.18
N THR A 215 27.56 -18.11 -7.01
CA THR A 215 28.31 -18.42 -5.79
C THR A 215 27.37 -18.95 -4.71
N PHE A 216 27.69 -20.12 -4.15
CA PHE A 216 26.94 -20.74 -3.04
C PHE A 216 27.37 -20.23 -1.65
N SER A 217 27.97 -19.03 -1.62
CA SER A 217 28.49 -18.38 -0.43
C SER A 217 28.09 -16.91 -0.37
N GLY A 218 28.14 -16.34 0.82
CA GLY A 218 27.82 -14.93 1.07
C GLY A 218 26.35 -14.65 1.36
N TRP A 219 26.10 -13.46 1.90
CA TRP A 219 24.79 -13.05 2.41
C TRP A 219 23.68 -13.12 1.34
N PHE A 220 24.01 -12.83 0.08
CA PHE A 220 23.04 -12.83 -1.01
C PHE A 220 22.53 -14.24 -1.28
N PHE A 221 23.40 -15.27 -1.28
CA PHE A 221 22.93 -16.65 -1.38
C PHE A 221 22.23 -17.12 -0.10
N TYR A 222 22.81 -16.85 1.08
CA TYR A 222 22.27 -17.33 2.36
C TYR A 222 20.88 -16.77 2.69
N SER A 223 20.54 -15.57 2.23
CA SER A 223 19.24 -14.94 2.50
C SER A 223 18.10 -15.43 1.59
N ARG A 224 18.41 -16.02 0.43
CA ARG A 224 17.45 -16.37 -0.63
C ARG A 224 17.88 -17.57 -1.50
N PRO A 225 18.36 -18.68 -0.90
CA PRO A 225 18.97 -19.77 -1.65
C PRO A 225 18.01 -20.45 -2.63
N LEU A 226 16.77 -20.73 -2.22
CA LEU A 226 15.79 -21.40 -3.07
C LEU A 226 15.41 -20.52 -4.27
N TYR A 227 15.21 -19.22 -4.04
CA TYR A 227 14.85 -18.29 -5.10
C TYR A 227 15.94 -18.22 -6.18
N LEU A 228 17.20 -18.07 -5.76
CA LEU A 228 18.33 -18.04 -6.69
C LEU A 228 18.52 -19.35 -7.45
N LEU A 229 18.32 -20.50 -6.80
CA LEU A 229 18.35 -21.80 -7.48
C LEU A 229 17.26 -21.92 -8.55
N ILE A 230 16.05 -21.44 -8.26
CA ILE A 230 14.95 -21.42 -9.24
C ILE A 230 15.34 -20.55 -10.44
N LEU A 231 15.83 -19.32 -10.21
CA LEU A 231 16.28 -18.44 -11.29
C LEU A 231 17.43 -19.05 -12.08
N TYR A 232 18.37 -19.74 -11.41
CA TYR A 232 19.47 -20.42 -12.06
C TYR A 232 18.98 -21.46 -13.06
N VAL A 233 18.06 -22.33 -12.65
CA VAL A 233 17.46 -23.34 -13.53
C VAL A 233 16.79 -22.69 -14.75
N PHE A 234 16.03 -21.61 -14.55
CA PHE A 234 15.45 -20.87 -15.67
C PHE A 234 16.50 -20.21 -16.57
N SER A 235 17.62 -19.75 -16.00
CA SER A 235 18.69 -19.08 -16.75
C SER A 235 19.42 -20.03 -17.71
N LEU A 236 19.45 -21.33 -17.38
CA LEU A 236 19.98 -22.36 -18.28
C LEU A 236 19.17 -22.48 -19.58
N VAL A 237 17.88 -22.15 -19.54
CA VAL A 237 16.97 -22.22 -20.69
C VAL A 237 16.84 -20.87 -21.39
N PHE A 238 16.61 -19.79 -20.62
CA PHE A 238 16.23 -18.48 -21.15
C PHE A 238 17.39 -17.46 -21.17
N LYS A 239 18.59 -17.84 -20.71
CA LYS A 239 19.76 -16.98 -20.48
C LYS A 239 19.60 -16.06 -19.25
N PRO A 240 20.70 -15.79 -18.51
CA PRO A 240 20.70 -14.95 -17.30
C PRO A 240 20.02 -13.59 -17.45
N TYR A 241 20.29 -12.88 -18.55
CA TYR A 241 19.75 -11.53 -18.75
C TYR A 241 18.23 -11.52 -18.79
N TYR A 242 17.61 -12.38 -19.60
CA TYR A 242 16.16 -12.38 -19.78
C TYR A 242 15.42 -12.84 -18.53
N VAL A 243 16.00 -13.77 -17.77
CA VAL A 243 15.42 -14.20 -16.48
C VAL A 243 15.42 -13.05 -15.48
N ALA A 244 16.57 -12.41 -15.25
CA ALA A 244 16.65 -11.26 -14.35
C ALA A 244 15.80 -10.07 -14.83
N TYR A 245 15.62 -9.92 -16.14
CA TYR A 245 14.88 -8.80 -16.72
C TYR A 245 13.36 -9.00 -16.68
N TYR A 246 12.84 -10.21 -16.84
CA TYR A 246 11.39 -10.47 -16.94
C TYR A 246 10.77 -11.16 -15.70
N GLU A 247 11.55 -11.49 -14.67
CA GLU A 247 11.06 -12.21 -13.49
C GLU A 247 9.85 -11.53 -12.80
N PHE A 248 9.84 -10.19 -12.73
CA PHE A 248 8.75 -9.43 -12.11
C PHE A 248 7.38 -9.74 -12.73
N VAL A 249 7.30 -9.93 -14.06
CA VAL A 249 6.03 -10.22 -14.75
C VAL A 249 5.43 -11.52 -14.21
N PHE A 250 6.24 -12.57 -14.09
CA PHE A 250 5.79 -13.86 -13.56
C PHE A 250 5.45 -13.78 -12.08
N LEU A 251 6.29 -13.10 -11.30
CA LEU A 251 6.06 -12.91 -9.87
C LEU A 251 4.79 -12.12 -9.58
N SER A 252 4.50 -11.09 -10.37
CA SER A 252 3.30 -10.28 -10.20
C SER A 252 2.03 -11.13 -10.39
N VAL A 253 2.01 -12.02 -11.39
CA VAL A 253 0.90 -12.97 -11.61
C VAL A 253 0.77 -13.96 -10.44
N PHE A 254 1.90 -14.50 -9.98
CA PHE A 254 1.92 -15.41 -8.83
C PHE A 254 1.43 -14.73 -7.54
N TYR A 255 1.83 -13.47 -7.33
CA TYR A 255 1.36 -12.63 -6.24
C TYR A 255 -0.17 -12.45 -6.28
N ILE A 256 -0.76 -12.13 -7.43
CA ILE A 256 -2.23 -12.00 -7.54
C ILE A 256 -2.95 -13.30 -7.24
N TYR A 257 -2.43 -14.43 -7.72
CA TYR A 257 -2.98 -15.73 -7.38
C TYR A 257 -2.91 -15.99 -5.87
N SER A 258 -1.78 -15.69 -5.24
CA SER A 258 -1.61 -15.87 -3.78
C SER A 258 -2.54 -14.94 -2.97
N ALA A 259 -2.71 -13.68 -3.39
CA ALA A 259 -3.61 -12.70 -2.78
C ALA A 259 -5.07 -13.13 -2.89
N TYR A 260 -5.47 -13.66 -4.05
CA TYR A 260 -6.79 -14.27 -4.25
C TYR A 260 -7.01 -15.44 -3.28
N LYS A 261 -6.04 -16.36 -3.19
CA LYS A 261 -6.12 -17.55 -2.32
C LYS A 261 -6.20 -17.17 -0.83
N LEU A 262 -5.37 -16.23 -0.37
CA LEU A 262 -5.41 -15.72 1.00
C LEU A 262 -6.76 -15.09 1.30
N THR A 263 -7.24 -14.19 0.44
CA THR A 263 -8.54 -13.55 0.66
C THR A 263 -9.66 -14.58 0.64
N SER A 264 -9.63 -15.55 -0.27
CA SER A 264 -10.64 -16.61 -0.36
C SER A 264 -10.68 -17.51 0.88
N ALA A 265 -9.59 -17.60 1.65
CA ALA A 265 -9.58 -18.28 2.95
C ALA A 265 -10.34 -17.53 4.04
N ILE A 266 -10.45 -16.21 3.91
CA ILE A 266 -11.11 -15.34 4.89
C ILE A 266 -12.55 -15.02 4.48
N ASP A 267 -12.72 -14.54 3.25
CA ASP A 267 -14.02 -14.19 2.67
C ASP A 267 -13.98 -14.33 1.13
N ARG A 268 -14.61 -15.40 0.65
CA ARG A 268 -14.69 -15.71 -0.78
C ARG A 268 -15.42 -14.63 -1.58
N SER A 269 -16.34 -13.88 -0.98
CA SER A 269 -17.17 -12.91 -1.70
C SER A 269 -16.40 -11.67 -2.15
N ILE A 270 -15.26 -11.37 -1.53
CA ILE A 270 -14.39 -10.25 -1.91
C ILE A 270 -13.10 -10.70 -2.60
N ALA A 271 -12.87 -12.01 -2.75
CA ALA A 271 -11.57 -12.53 -3.21
C ALA A 271 -11.11 -11.96 -4.56
N SER A 272 -12.00 -11.86 -5.56
CA SER A 272 -11.67 -11.28 -6.87
C SER A 272 -11.42 -9.77 -6.80
N LEU A 273 -12.20 -9.02 -6.01
CA LEU A 273 -11.98 -7.58 -5.80
C LEU A 273 -10.66 -7.33 -5.08
N SER A 274 -10.39 -8.11 -4.05
CA SER A 274 -9.15 -8.08 -3.26
C SER A 274 -7.93 -8.38 -4.13
N ALA A 275 -7.99 -9.40 -4.98
CA ALA A 275 -6.93 -9.68 -5.94
C ALA A 275 -6.74 -8.55 -6.97
N LEU A 276 -7.82 -7.91 -7.45
CA LEU A 276 -7.71 -6.74 -8.31
C LEU A 276 -7.01 -5.59 -7.58
N LEU A 277 -7.35 -5.34 -6.32
CA LEU A 277 -6.73 -4.29 -5.51
C LEU A 277 -5.27 -4.60 -5.18
N ALA A 278 -4.90 -5.88 -5.06
CA ALA A 278 -3.51 -6.30 -4.95
C ALA A 278 -2.71 -5.89 -6.21
N SER A 279 -3.30 -6.01 -7.41
CA SER A 279 -2.64 -5.62 -8.67
C SER A 279 -2.37 -4.12 -8.80
N VAL A 280 -3.08 -3.29 -8.03
CA VAL A 280 -2.92 -1.83 -8.03
C VAL A 280 -2.43 -1.31 -6.69
N SER A 281 -1.76 -2.17 -5.91
CA SER A 281 -1.35 -1.86 -4.56
C SER A 281 0.00 -1.12 -4.50
N PRO A 282 0.22 -0.27 -3.49
CA PRO A 282 1.54 0.32 -3.24
C PRO A 282 2.61 -0.73 -2.96
N MET A 283 2.23 -1.89 -2.44
CA MET A 283 3.10 -3.06 -2.33
C MET A 283 3.67 -3.46 -3.69
N LEU A 284 2.81 -3.80 -4.66
CA LEU A 284 3.25 -4.23 -5.99
C LEU A 284 4.07 -3.13 -6.70
N MET A 285 3.66 -1.87 -6.58
CA MET A 285 4.41 -0.74 -7.15
C MET A 285 5.80 -0.63 -6.50
N THR A 286 5.93 -0.83 -5.19
CA THR A 286 7.24 -0.82 -4.52
C THR A 286 8.16 -1.90 -5.09
N PHE A 287 7.63 -3.10 -5.30
CA PHE A 287 8.41 -4.21 -5.87
C PHE A 287 8.85 -3.93 -7.31
N LEU A 288 7.94 -3.41 -8.13
CA LEU A 288 8.22 -2.99 -9.51
C LEU A 288 9.40 -2.01 -9.58
N TYR A 289 9.41 -1.00 -8.70
CA TYR A 289 10.46 0.02 -8.70
C TYR A 289 11.78 -0.46 -8.06
N SER A 290 11.68 -1.18 -6.95
CA SER A 290 12.84 -1.46 -6.09
C SER A 290 13.55 -2.75 -6.44
N GLY A 291 12.88 -3.72 -7.06
CA GLY A 291 13.47 -5.00 -7.41
C GLY A 291 13.54 -6.04 -6.31
N LEU A 292 12.74 -5.89 -5.26
CA LEU A 292 12.75 -6.80 -4.12
C LEU A 292 12.06 -8.14 -4.47
N GLU A 293 12.49 -8.80 -5.55
CA GLU A 293 11.78 -9.91 -6.20
C GLU A 293 11.74 -11.18 -5.35
N ALA A 294 12.86 -11.50 -4.71
CA ALA A 294 12.89 -12.59 -3.72
C ALA A 294 11.89 -12.35 -2.57
N ASN A 295 11.74 -11.08 -2.16
CA ASN A 295 10.79 -10.70 -1.12
C ASN A 295 9.34 -10.89 -1.61
N LEU A 296 8.98 -10.38 -2.80
CA LEU A 296 7.66 -10.58 -3.40
C LEU A 296 7.31 -12.06 -3.55
N PHE A 297 8.26 -12.89 -3.99
CA PHE A 297 8.07 -14.34 -4.10
C PHE A 297 7.83 -14.99 -2.73
N SER A 298 8.65 -14.66 -1.73
CA SER A 298 8.52 -15.16 -0.36
C SER A 298 7.17 -14.78 0.27
N ILE A 299 6.71 -13.54 0.11
CA ILE A 299 5.40 -13.10 0.62
C ILE A 299 4.26 -13.82 -0.08
N SER A 300 4.36 -14.01 -1.40
CA SER A 300 3.37 -14.76 -2.17
C SER A 300 3.25 -16.21 -1.67
N LEU A 301 4.38 -16.86 -1.36
CA LEU A 301 4.40 -18.18 -0.72
C LEU A 301 3.80 -18.13 0.69
N MET A 302 4.09 -17.10 1.48
CA MET A 302 3.47 -16.92 2.80
C MET A 302 1.95 -16.71 2.71
N PHE A 303 1.44 -16.00 1.71
CA PHE A 303 0.00 -15.85 1.50
C PHE A 303 -0.66 -17.20 1.18
N LEU A 304 0.00 -18.06 0.40
CA LEU A 304 -0.47 -19.44 0.19
C LEU A 304 -0.40 -20.25 1.49
N SER A 305 0.70 -20.15 2.26
CA SER A 305 0.84 -20.81 3.56
C SER A 305 -0.31 -20.42 4.50
N LEU A 306 -0.56 -19.13 4.67
CA LEU A 306 -1.63 -18.57 5.49
C LEU A 306 -3.02 -18.99 4.98
N SER A 307 -3.22 -19.03 3.65
CA SER A 307 -4.48 -19.50 3.06
C SER A 307 -4.81 -20.94 3.48
N TYR A 308 -3.87 -21.87 3.31
CA TYR A 308 -4.05 -23.27 3.71
C TYR A 308 -4.19 -23.41 5.24
N PHE A 309 -3.38 -22.67 6.00
CA PHE A 309 -3.42 -22.64 7.45
C PHE A 309 -4.77 -22.17 7.99
N MET A 310 -5.28 -21.03 7.51
CA MET A 310 -6.56 -20.44 7.95
C MET A 310 -7.76 -21.31 7.57
N ARG A 311 -7.73 -21.96 6.39
CA ARG A 311 -8.77 -22.92 6.00
C ARG A 311 -8.70 -24.26 6.73
N ARG A 312 -7.61 -24.50 7.47
CA ARG A 312 -7.28 -25.81 8.07
C ARG A 312 -7.23 -26.92 7.02
N GLU A 313 -6.82 -26.59 5.81
CA GLU A 313 -6.70 -27.51 4.68
C GLU A 313 -5.23 -27.89 4.47
N ARG A 314 -4.94 -29.18 4.24
CA ARG A 314 -3.62 -29.69 3.81
C ARG A 314 -2.45 -29.03 4.56
N LEU A 315 -2.31 -29.31 5.86
CA LEU A 315 -1.27 -28.74 6.72
C LEU A 315 0.15 -28.88 6.12
N SER A 316 0.43 -29.99 5.45
CA SER A 316 1.70 -30.21 4.76
C SER A 316 2.00 -29.15 3.70
N LEU A 317 0.99 -28.68 2.95
CA LEU A 317 1.18 -27.58 2.00
C LEU A 317 1.39 -26.24 2.72
N ALA A 318 0.68 -25.99 3.82
CA ALA A 318 0.90 -24.78 4.62
C ALA A 318 2.35 -24.71 5.12
N ILE A 319 2.88 -25.81 5.63
CA ILE A 319 4.27 -25.93 6.11
C ILE A 319 5.24 -25.82 4.92
N LEU A 320 5.00 -26.55 3.83
CA LEU A 320 5.84 -26.52 2.63
C LEU A 320 6.00 -25.10 2.08
N PHE A 321 4.89 -24.36 1.93
CA PHE A 321 4.93 -22.99 1.45
C PHE A 321 5.61 -22.03 2.44
N SER A 322 5.46 -22.25 3.75
CA SER A 322 6.18 -21.48 4.77
C SER A 322 7.70 -21.70 4.67
N LEU A 323 8.15 -22.95 4.59
CA LEU A 323 9.57 -23.27 4.45
C LEU A 323 10.14 -22.80 3.11
N ALA A 324 9.39 -22.95 2.02
CA ALA A 324 9.79 -22.41 0.72
C ALA A 324 9.93 -20.88 0.78
N ALA A 325 9.04 -20.17 1.48
CA ALA A 325 9.16 -18.72 1.69
C ALA A 325 10.43 -18.38 2.48
N MET A 326 10.72 -19.12 3.56
CA MET A 326 11.94 -18.94 4.36
C MET A 326 13.21 -19.03 3.52
N PHE A 327 13.31 -20.06 2.68
CA PHE A 327 14.46 -20.23 1.78
C PHE A 327 14.43 -19.31 0.55
N SER A 328 13.33 -18.61 0.30
CA SER A 328 13.22 -17.65 -0.80
C SER A 328 13.60 -16.24 -0.38
N HIS A 329 13.17 -15.81 0.82
CA HIS A 329 13.63 -14.57 1.43
C HIS A 329 13.36 -14.61 2.93
N ILE A 330 14.42 -14.78 3.73
CA ILE A 330 14.32 -15.05 5.17
C ILE A 330 13.62 -13.93 5.94
N TYR A 331 13.88 -12.66 5.60
CA TYR A 331 13.33 -11.51 6.32
C TYR A 331 11.82 -11.38 6.16
N ALA A 332 11.31 -11.65 4.95
CA ALA A 332 9.89 -11.58 4.61
C ALA A 332 9.09 -12.68 5.33
N TRP A 333 9.65 -13.90 5.30
CA TRP A 333 9.13 -15.03 6.04
C TRP A 333 9.12 -14.75 7.54
N ALA A 334 10.22 -14.22 8.07
CA ALA A 334 10.38 -13.96 9.50
C ALA A 334 9.31 -12.99 10.01
N GLN A 335 8.98 -11.93 9.26
CA GLN A 335 7.91 -11.01 9.62
C GLN A 335 6.56 -11.74 9.80
N LEU A 336 6.08 -12.42 8.76
CA LEU A 336 4.74 -13.01 8.76
C LEU A 336 4.66 -14.22 9.70
N SER A 337 5.72 -15.05 9.74
CA SER A 337 5.83 -16.18 10.66
C SER A 337 5.86 -15.74 12.12
N SER A 338 6.64 -14.70 12.46
CA SER A 338 6.65 -14.12 13.81
C SER A 338 5.29 -13.59 14.22
N ALA A 339 4.54 -12.98 13.30
CA ALA A 339 3.20 -12.50 13.60
C ALA A 339 2.22 -13.65 13.91
N VAL A 340 2.32 -14.79 13.21
CA VAL A 340 1.53 -15.99 13.53
C VAL A 340 1.90 -16.53 14.92
N ILE A 341 3.20 -16.70 15.20
CA ILE A 341 3.68 -17.17 16.50
C ILE A 341 3.21 -16.22 17.63
N GLY A 342 3.40 -14.91 17.43
CA GLY A 342 3.00 -13.87 18.37
C GLY A 342 1.49 -13.87 18.63
N TYR A 343 0.66 -14.12 17.61
CA TYR A 343 -0.80 -14.19 17.79
C TYR A 343 -1.22 -15.34 18.70
N TYR A 344 -0.64 -16.53 18.51
CA TYR A 344 -0.96 -17.68 19.36
C TYR A 344 -0.35 -17.56 20.76
N LEU A 345 0.83 -16.95 20.89
CA LEU A 345 1.40 -16.59 22.19
C LEU A 345 0.50 -15.61 22.93
N PHE A 346 0.04 -14.54 22.27
CA PHE A 346 -0.89 -13.56 22.82
C PHE A 346 -2.21 -14.22 23.27
N LYS A 347 -2.79 -15.10 22.43
CA LYS A 347 -4.00 -15.87 22.78
C LYS A 347 -3.79 -16.75 24.00
N PHE A 348 -2.65 -17.41 24.09
CA PHE A 348 -2.31 -18.25 25.22
C PHE A 348 -2.12 -17.44 26.51
N LEU A 349 -1.41 -16.30 26.44
CA LEU A 349 -1.12 -15.47 27.61
C LEU A 349 -2.35 -14.74 28.14
N LEU A 350 -3.12 -14.07 27.26
CA LEU A 350 -4.25 -13.23 27.69
C LEU A 350 -5.56 -13.99 27.83
N TYR A 351 -5.87 -14.90 26.90
CA TYR A 351 -7.15 -15.61 26.90
C TYR A 351 -7.04 -17.03 27.44
N ARG A 352 -5.84 -17.48 27.84
CA ARG A 352 -5.57 -18.87 28.26
C ARG A 352 -6.02 -19.90 27.22
N ALA A 353 -6.16 -19.47 25.96
CA ALA A 353 -6.62 -20.29 24.86
C ALA A 353 -5.44 -21.08 24.28
N LYS A 354 -5.47 -22.41 24.44
CA LYS A 354 -4.42 -23.29 23.93
C LYS A 354 -4.57 -23.46 22.42
N PRO A 355 -3.46 -23.44 21.64
CA PRO A 355 -3.51 -23.82 20.23
C PRO A 355 -3.98 -25.26 20.07
N SER A 356 -4.77 -25.52 19.04
CA SER A 356 -5.16 -26.86 18.62
C SER A 356 -3.95 -27.66 18.10
N ARG A 357 -4.07 -28.99 18.02
CA ARG A 357 -3.01 -29.86 17.49
C ARG A 357 -2.53 -29.43 16.09
N TYR A 358 -3.45 -28.99 15.23
CA TYR A 358 -3.13 -28.46 13.90
C TYR A 358 -2.18 -27.25 13.98
N GLU A 359 -2.51 -26.31 14.86
CA GLU A 359 -1.76 -25.08 15.06
C GLU A 359 -0.40 -25.36 15.73
N ILE A 360 -0.35 -26.28 16.70
CA ILE A 360 0.90 -26.72 17.34
C ILE A 360 1.87 -27.27 16.30
N VAL A 361 1.41 -28.14 15.39
CA VAL A 361 2.28 -28.75 14.37
C VAL A 361 2.80 -27.69 13.37
N TYR A 362 1.95 -26.73 12.98
CA TYR A 362 2.40 -25.61 12.15
C TYR A 362 3.46 -24.77 12.89
N LEU A 363 3.18 -24.38 14.14
CA LEU A 363 4.09 -23.56 14.95
C LEU A 363 5.42 -24.28 15.22
N SER A 364 5.39 -25.58 15.50
CA SER A 364 6.62 -26.37 15.73
C SER A 364 7.50 -26.45 14.50
N SER A 365 6.95 -26.31 13.29
CA SER A 365 7.74 -26.24 12.06
C SER A 365 8.45 -24.90 11.85
N SER A 366 7.99 -23.83 12.52
CA SER A 366 8.49 -22.46 12.31
C SER A 366 9.35 -21.96 13.48
N ILE A 367 9.00 -22.32 14.72
CA ILE A 367 9.67 -21.84 15.95
C ILE A 367 11.18 -22.15 15.97
N PRO A 368 11.68 -23.36 15.65
CA PRO A 368 13.10 -23.65 15.70
C PRO A 368 13.93 -22.74 14.79
N PHE A 369 13.43 -22.49 13.57
CA PHE A 369 14.08 -21.58 12.62
C PHE A 369 14.01 -20.13 13.07
N MET A 370 12.92 -19.71 13.73
CA MET A 370 12.83 -18.38 14.30
C MET A 370 13.87 -18.16 15.42
N ILE A 371 14.02 -19.14 16.32
CA ILE A 371 15.01 -19.10 17.40
C ILE A 371 16.43 -19.05 16.81
N ALA A 372 16.73 -19.90 15.83
CA ALA A 372 18.02 -19.89 15.14
C ALA A 372 18.28 -18.55 14.43
N GLY A 373 17.29 -17.99 13.74
CA GLY A 373 17.39 -16.68 13.09
C GLY A 373 17.66 -15.55 14.07
N LEU A 374 16.92 -15.51 15.20
CA LEU A 374 17.16 -14.53 16.27
C LEU A 374 18.56 -14.67 16.86
N TYR A 375 19.04 -15.89 17.09
CA TYR A 375 20.41 -16.14 17.53
C TYR A 375 21.44 -15.60 16.53
N LEU A 376 21.23 -15.82 15.22
CA LEU A 376 22.13 -15.33 14.17
C LEU A 376 22.12 -13.80 14.04
N ILE A 377 20.97 -13.15 14.28
CA ILE A 377 20.87 -11.69 14.35
C ILE A 377 21.61 -11.17 15.59
N LEU A 378 21.34 -11.73 16.77
CA LEU A 378 21.94 -11.29 18.04
C LEU A 378 23.45 -11.55 18.12
N SER A 379 23.94 -12.59 17.44
CA SER A 379 25.38 -12.88 17.30
C SER A 379 26.08 -12.05 16.23
N GLY A 380 25.34 -11.19 15.49
CA GLY A 380 25.91 -10.29 14.49
C GLY A 380 26.20 -10.95 13.14
N VAL A 381 25.83 -12.21 12.93
CA VAL A 381 26.00 -12.92 11.64
C VAL A 381 25.08 -12.33 10.58
N PHE A 382 23.83 -12.00 10.95
CA PHE A 382 22.91 -11.27 10.10
C PHE A 382 22.79 -9.82 10.56
N PRO A 383 23.22 -8.84 9.75
CA PRO A 383 23.10 -7.43 10.11
C PRO A 383 21.62 -7.02 10.06
N VAL A 384 21.06 -6.65 11.21
CA VAL A 384 19.77 -5.97 11.31
C VAL A 384 20.01 -4.66 12.04
N PRO A 385 19.76 -3.49 11.41
CA PRO A 385 19.93 -2.21 12.09
C PRO A 385 18.85 -2.06 13.17
N ILE A 386 19.21 -2.29 14.42
CA ILE A 386 18.33 -2.06 15.57
C ILE A 386 18.58 -0.63 16.06
N ASN A 387 17.81 0.32 15.55
CA ASN A 387 17.76 1.70 16.05
C ASN A 387 16.33 2.04 16.47
N LEU A 388 16.16 2.54 17.68
CA LEU A 388 14.90 3.11 18.15
C LEU A 388 14.66 4.45 17.44
N MET A 389 13.52 4.57 16.74
CA MET A 389 12.98 5.83 16.20
C MET A 389 14.00 6.73 15.48
N ASN A 390 14.60 6.25 14.38
CA ASN A 390 15.33 7.14 13.48
C ASN A 390 14.38 7.72 12.42
N TYR A 391 13.81 8.90 12.70
CA TYR A 391 12.89 9.60 11.80
C TYR A 391 13.48 9.85 10.40
N ASN A 392 14.78 10.16 10.32
CA ASN A 392 15.46 10.37 9.04
C ASN A 392 15.55 9.07 8.24
N GLN A 393 15.74 7.93 8.93
CA GLN A 393 15.74 6.62 8.29
C GLN A 393 14.34 6.19 7.84
N LEU A 394 13.30 6.53 8.61
CA LEU A 394 11.90 6.33 8.20
C LEU A 394 11.58 7.13 6.93
N ILE A 395 11.95 8.42 6.89
CA ILE A 395 11.79 9.24 5.70
C ILE A 395 12.61 8.68 4.54
N TYR A 396 13.88 8.34 4.77
CA TYR A 396 14.75 7.78 3.73
C TYR A 396 14.18 6.49 3.15
N GLN A 397 13.69 5.56 3.98
CA GLN A 397 13.10 4.32 3.47
C GLN A 397 11.81 4.58 2.70
N ILE A 398 10.94 5.46 3.19
CA ILE A 398 9.73 5.83 2.46
C ILE A 398 10.08 6.51 1.13
N ALA A 399 11.10 7.35 1.14
CA ALA A 399 11.50 8.18 0.03
C ALA A 399 12.24 7.40 -1.07
N VAL A 400 13.19 6.57 -0.64
CA VAL A 400 14.20 5.93 -1.48
C VAL A 400 13.91 4.45 -1.66
N VAL A 401 13.41 3.74 -0.65
CA VAL A 401 13.08 2.31 -0.79
C VAL A 401 11.69 2.12 -1.37
N SER A 402 10.75 3.05 -1.15
CA SER A 402 9.42 2.95 -1.74
C SER A 402 9.25 3.75 -3.04
N TRP A 403 10.24 4.54 -3.47
CA TRP A 403 10.25 5.28 -4.76
C TRP A 403 8.93 5.97 -5.13
N GLY A 404 8.24 6.58 -4.15
CA GLY A 404 6.97 7.26 -4.39
C GLY A 404 5.73 6.36 -4.48
N SER A 405 5.85 5.02 -4.37
CA SER A 405 4.69 4.12 -4.19
C SER A 405 3.91 4.43 -2.90
N ASN A 406 4.57 5.09 -1.94
CA ASN A 406 3.94 5.60 -0.72
C ASN A 406 3.05 6.83 -0.97
N ASN A 407 3.12 7.47 -2.14
CA ASN A 407 2.11 8.40 -2.63
C ASN A 407 0.88 7.62 -3.12
N ALA A 408 0.28 6.85 -2.21
CA ALA A 408 -0.95 6.07 -2.39
C ALA A 408 -1.91 6.38 -1.24
N LEU A 409 -2.04 7.66 -0.90
CA LEU A 409 -2.79 8.13 0.26
C LEU A 409 -4.20 7.53 0.30
N LEU A 410 -4.88 7.49 -0.85
CA LEU A 410 -6.24 6.96 -0.94
C LEU A 410 -6.27 5.47 -0.60
N TYR A 411 -5.30 4.70 -1.08
CA TYR A 411 -5.17 3.27 -0.80
C TYR A 411 -5.01 3.03 0.70
N PHE A 412 -4.14 3.78 1.37
CA PHE A 412 -3.92 3.65 2.80
C PHE A 412 -5.13 4.11 3.64
N LEU A 413 -5.82 5.18 3.25
CA LEU A 413 -7.07 5.62 3.89
C LEU A 413 -8.17 4.56 3.77
N LEU A 414 -8.33 3.97 2.59
CA LEU A 414 -9.28 2.88 2.36
C LEU A 414 -8.91 1.64 3.19
N SER A 415 -7.62 1.29 3.27
CA SER A 415 -7.13 0.19 4.10
C SER A 415 -7.46 0.43 5.58
N ALA A 416 -7.13 1.61 6.11
CA ALA A 416 -7.41 1.99 7.49
C ALA A 416 -8.91 1.94 7.81
N TYR A 417 -9.76 2.46 6.92
CA TYR A 417 -11.21 2.41 7.05
C TYR A 417 -11.77 0.99 6.96
N GLY A 418 -11.23 0.18 6.06
CA GLY A 418 -11.64 -1.19 5.79
C GLY A 418 -11.30 -2.17 6.90
N ASN A 419 -10.27 -1.88 7.68
CA ASN A 419 -9.78 -2.75 8.75
C ASN A 419 -10.86 -3.10 9.80
N ARG A 420 -11.84 -2.21 10.01
CA ARG A 420 -12.98 -2.46 10.94
C ARG A 420 -13.90 -3.61 10.53
N TYR A 421 -13.85 -4.02 9.27
CA TYR A 421 -14.68 -5.10 8.70
C TYR A 421 -13.94 -6.43 8.63
N VAL A 422 -12.61 -6.44 8.80
CA VAL A 422 -11.81 -7.65 8.86
C VAL A 422 -12.27 -8.44 10.08
N LYS A 423 -12.63 -9.72 9.90
CA LYS A 423 -13.09 -10.60 10.99
C LYS A 423 -11.99 -11.50 11.52
N GLU A 424 -11.02 -11.84 10.66
CA GLU A 424 -9.97 -12.80 10.98
C GLU A 424 -9.01 -12.24 12.04
N GLY A 425 -8.99 -12.84 13.23
CA GLY A 425 -8.23 -12.35 14.37
C GLY A 425 -6.72 -12.38 14.13
N LEU A 426 -6.24 -13.42 13.44
CA LEU A 426 -4.83 -13.53 13.06
C LEU A 426 -4.42 -12.37 12.14
N LEU A 427 -5.26 -12.03 11.15
CA LEU A 427 -4.97 -10.95 10.21
C LEU A 427 -4.93 -9.57 10.89
N LYS A 428 -5.87 -9.30 11.82
CA LYS A 428 -5.81 -8.09 12.64
C LYS A 428 -4.53 -8.01 13.46
N PHE A 429 -4.10 -9.12 14.04
CA PHE A 429 -2.88 -9.18 14.82
C PHE A 429 -1.64 -8.93 13.95
N ILE A 430 -1.60 -9.48 12.73
CA ILE A 430 -0.56 -9.20 11.73
C ILE A 430 -0.47 -7.69 11.46
N TYR A 431 -1.60 -7.02 11.19
CA TYR A 431 -1.59 -5.56 10.99
C TYR A 431 -1.12 -4.79 12.22
N PHE A 432 -1.59 -5.19 13.41
CA PHE A 432 -1.21 -4.56 14.68
C PHE A 432 0.30 -4.64 14.95
N ILE A 433 0.86 -5.86 14.90
CA ILE A 433 2.26 -6.08 15.24
C ILE A 433 3.19 -5.46 14.20
N SER A 434 2.80 -5.44 12.92
CA SER A 434 3.58 -4.76 11.89
C SER A 434 3.60 -3.25 12.09
N VAL A 435 2.49 -2.62 12.53
CA VAL A 435 2.51 -1.18 12.85
C VAL A 435 3.37 -0.87 14.07
N LEU A 436 3.32 -1.70 15.12
CA LEU A 436 4.26 -1.58 16.24
C LEU A 436 5.71 -1.78 15.79
N GLY A 437 5.95 -2.71 14.87
CA GLY A 437 7.25 -2.94 14.25
C GLY A 437 7.81 -1.68 13.58
N ILE A 438 6.98 -0.91 12.86
CA ILE A 438 7.38 0.39 12.25
C ILE A 438 7.94 1.35 13.29
N ILE A 439 7.31 1.40 14.46
CA ILE A 439 7.68 2.33 15.54
C ILE A 439 9.00 1.88 16.21
N LEU A 440 9.19 0.57 16.36
CA LEU A 440 10.27 0.01 17.19
C LEU A 440 11.53 -0.37 16.41
N LEU A 441 11.42 -0.70 15.12
CA LEU A 441 12.51 -1.26 14.31
C LEU A 441 12.82 -0.34 13.13
N ALA A 442 14.05 0.15 13.03
CA ALA A 442 14.46 1.05 11.94
C ALA A 442 14.31 0.53 10.48
N PRO A 443 14.35 -0.79 10.16
CA PRO A 443 14.05 -1.31 8.82
C PRO A 443 12.56 -1.55 8.53
N ALA A 444 11.66 -1.07 9.39
CA ALA A 444 10.30 -1.57 9.43
C ALA A 444 9.28 -0.96 8.46
N THR A 445 9.68 -0.10 7.52
CA THR A 445 8.77 0.25 6.41
C THR A 445 8.58 -0.92 5.46
N ASN A 446 9.56 -1.82 5.35
CA ASN A 446 9.40 -3.12 4.69
C ASN A 446 8.21 -3.87 5.30
N LEU A 447 7.97 -3.71 6.61
CA LEU A 447 6.84 -4.35 7.26
C LEU A 447 5.49 -3.83 6.78
N ILE A 448 5.36 -2.60 6.25
CA ILE A 448 4.09 -2.09 5.71
C ILE A 448 3.83 -2.67 4.33
N ILE A 449 4.84 -2.61 3.46
CA ILE A 449 4.71 -3.08 2.08
C ILE A 449 4.49 -4.58 2.03
N ASP A 450 4.95 -5.34 3.02
CA ASP A 450 4.78 -6.80 3.05
C ASP A 450 3.37 -7.24 3.52
N LEU A 451 2.48 -6.31 3.87
CA LEU A 451 1.15 -6.62 4.40
C LEU A 451 0.09 -6.83 3.32
N PRO A 452 -0.87 -7.75 3.54
CA PRO A 452 -1.98 -7.98 2.63
C PRO A 452 -3.08 -6.90 2.75
N LEU A 453 -2.75 -5.66 2.38
CA LEU A 453 -3.63 -4.49 2.55
C LEU A 453 -4.75 -4.39 1.54
N PHE A 454 -4.63 -5.14 0.45
CA PHE A 454 -5.71 -5.32 -0.50
C PHE A 454 -6.98 -5.91 0.15
N ILE A 455 -6.86 -6.67 1.24
CA ILE A 455 -8.01 -7.24 1.97
C ILE A 455 -8.88 -6.15 2.62
N PRO A 456 -8.34 -5.29 3.52
CA PRO A 456 -9.13 -4.22 4.10
C PRO A 456 -9.58 -3.21 3.05
N VAL A 457 -8.79 -2.89 2.01
CA VAL A 457 -9.26 -2.02 0.92
C VAL A 457 -10.48 -2.63 0.21
N ALA A 458 -10.49 -3.95 -0.05
CA ALA A 458 -11.64 -4.63 -0.64
C ALA A 458 -12.89 -4.52 0.26
N TYR A 459 -12.72 -4.69 1.57
CA TYR A 459 -13.81 -4.48 2.52
C TYR A 459 -14.32 -3.04 2.53
N ALA A 460 -13.42 -2.05 2.45
CA ALA A 460 -13.80 -0.65 2.37
C ALA A 460 -14.65 -0.38 1.12
N ILE A 461 -14.16 -0.77 -0.05
CA ILE A 461 -14.84 -0.55 -1.34
C ILE A 461 -16.20 -1.26 -1.39
N ARG A 462 -16.29 -2.48 -0.86
CA ARG A 462 -17.56 -3.23 -0.76
C ARG A 462 -18.58 -2.53 0.16
N ASN A 463 -18.14 -1.87 1.22
CA ASN A 463 -19.02 -1.27 2.22
C ASN A 463 -19.41 0.19 1.94
N ILE A 464 -18.92 0.77 0.85
CA ILE A 464 -19.37 2.08 0.38
C ILE A 464 -20.83 1.95 -0.11
N SER A 465 -21.67 2.90 0.27
CA SER A 465 -23.13 2.82 0.02
C SER A 465 -23.50 2.94 -1.45
N ARG A 466 -22.67 3.63 -2.23
CA ARG A 466 -22.91 4.00 -3.62
C ARG A 466 -22.00 3.20 -4.53
N LYS A 467 -22.60 2.35 -5.38
CA LYS A 467 -21.88 1.49 -6.31
C LYS A 467 -21.04 2.30 -7.29
N ASP A 468 -21.55 3.43 -7.77
CA ASP A 468 -20.85 4.34 -8.67
C ASP A 468 -19.58 4.92 -8.03
N VAL A 469 -19.64 5.32 -6.75
CA VAL A 469 -18.45 5.75 -6.01
C VAL A 469 -17.43 4.62 -5.86
N SER A 470 -17.87 3.39 -5.53
CA SER A 470 -16.99 2.23 -5.46
C SER A 470 -16.29 1.95 -6.81
N VAL A 471 -17.01 2.04 -7.93
CA VAL A 471 -16.44 1.88 -9.28
C VAL A 471 -15.38 2.95 -9.55
N LEU A 472 -15.72 4.21 -9.27
CA LEU A 472 -14.82 5.35 -9.51
C LEU A 472 -13.55 5.27 -8.65
N LEU A 473 -13.65 4.79 -7.40
CA LEU A 473 -12.49 4.56 -6.55
C LEU A 473 -11.58 3.46 -7.09
N VAL A 474 -12.15 2.32 -7.51
CA VAL A 474 -11.36 1.25 -8.15
C VAL A 474 -10.65 1.79 -9.40
N LEU A 475 -11.35 2.55 -10.23
CA LEU A 475 -10.77 3.17 -11.43
C LEU A 475 -9.63 4.14 -11.07
N THR A 476 -9.79 4.94 -10.02
CA THR A 476 -8.76 5.88 -9.55
C THR A 476 -7.48 5.14 -9.16
N LEU A 477 -7.60 4.06 -8.39
CA LEU A 477 -6.46 3.23 -7.99
C LEU A 477 -5.80 2.52 -9.18
N VAL A 478 -6.59 2.05 -10.16
CA VAL A 478 -6.08 1.48 -11.42
C VAL A 478 -5.28 2.51 -12.21
N LEU A 479 -5.84 3.70 -12.40
CA LEU A 479 -5.16 4.77 -13.14
C LEU A 479 -3.89 5.23 -12.43
N TRP A 480 -3.89 5.26 -11.09
CA TRP A 480 -2.68 5.49 -10.30
C TRP A 480 -1.62 4.41 -10.51
N ALA A 481 -1.98 3.13 -10.48
CA ALA A 481 -1.00 2.06 -10.74
C ALA A 481 -0.45 2.11 -12.17
N ILE A 482 -1.27 2.48 -13.16
CA ILE A 482 -0.83 2.73 -14.54
C ILE A 482 0.12 3.93 -14.60
N TYR A 483 -0.20 5.04 -13.92
CA TYR A 483 0.70 6.20 -13.80
C TYR A 483 2.06 5.77 -13.26
N MET A 484 2.06 5.04 -12.15
CA MET A 484 3.28 4.57 -11.52
C MET A 484 4.04 3.61 -12.44
N SER A 485 3.39 2.67 -13.10
CA SER A 485 4.06 1.77 -14.04
C SER A 485 4.65 2.50 -15.27
N ILE A 486 4.01 3.56 -15.78
CA ILE A 486 4.60 4.35 -16.88
C ILE A 486 5.85 5.12 -16.40
N ASN A 487 5.83 5.61 -15.16
CA ASN A 487 6.93 6.41 -14.59
C ASN A 487 8.04 5.56 -13.95
N SER A 488 7.90 4.23 -13.97
CA SER A 488 8.87 3.31 -13.40
C SER A 488 10.03 3.00 -14.33
N VAL A 489 10.16 3.62 -15.50
CA VAL A 489 11.34 3.43 -16.37
C VAL A 489 12.28 4.64 -16.22
N PRO A 490 13.58 4.43 -15.96
CA PRO A 490 14.55 5.53 -15.91
C PRO A 490 14.75 6.11 -17.32
N LYS A 491 14.67 7.43 -17.47
CA LYS A 491 15.21 8.08 -18.67
C LYS A 491 16.70 8.25 -18.52
N ILE A 492 17.46 7.61 -19.41
CA ILE A 492 18.87 7.92 -19.61
C ILE A 492 18.89 9.23 -20.40
N TYR A 493 19.28 10.33 -19.75
CA TYR A 493 19.58 11.60 -20.40
C TYR A 493 21.04 11.63 -20.86
#